data_AF-A0A2V6KDJ0-F1
#
_entry.id   AF-A0A2V6KDJ0-F1
#
_cell.length_a   1.000
_cell.length_b   1.000
_cell.length_c   1.000
_cell.angle_alpha   90.00
_cell.angle_beta   90.00
_cell.angle_gamma   90.00
#
_symmetry.space_group_name_H-M   'P 1'
#
loop_
_entity.id
_entity.type
_entity.pdbx_description
1 polymer ?
#
loop_
_entity_poly.entity_id
_entity_poly.type
_entity_poly.pdbx_seq_one_letter_code
_entity_poly.pdbx_strand_id
1 'polypeptide(L)'
;MTAERLAHIFEHPEMRGLESALTETLRNPTLVIESRTDPSTELNYRFYLGTKVGDKWLCVVVKYARQDAFVLTAYLTDRPKRGEQIWPIK
;
A
#
# COMPACT_ATOMS: atom_id res chain seq x y z
N MET A 1 -1.68 11.59 -4.85
CA MET A 1 -1.46 10.52 -5.87
C MET A 1 -1.59 11.15 -7.24
N THR A 2 -0.64 10.94 -8.15
CA THR A 2 -0.74 11.41 -9.54
C THR A 2 -1.46 10.38 -10.41
N ALA A 3 -2.16 10.83 -11.45
CA ALA A 3 -2.95 9.97 -12.34
C ALA A 3 -2.11 8.90 -13.06
N GLU A 4 -0.86 9.22 -13.40
CA GLU A 4 0.08 8.32 -14.08
C GLU A 4 0.41 7.08 -13.25
N ARG A 5 0.57 7.23 -11.93
CA ARG A 5 0.89 6.10 -11.04
C ARG A 5 -0.32 5.22 -10.75
N LEU A 6 -1.51 5.79 -10.75
CA LEU A 6 -2.76 5.03 -10.68
C LEU A 6 -2.93 4.16 -11.94
N ALA A 7 -2.66 4.72 -13.12
CA ALA A 7 -2.73 3.97 -14.37
C ALA A 7 -1.83 2.73 -14.34
N HIS A 8 -0.58 2.87 -13.89
CA HIS A 8 0.36 1.75 -13.77
C HIS A 8 -0.11 0.68 -12.77
N ILE A 9 -0.70 1.08 -11.64
CA ILE A 9 -1.26 0.12 -10.68
C ILE A 9 -2.42 -0.67 -11.31
N PHE A 10 -3.27 -0.01 -12.10
CA PHE A 10 -4.45 -0.62 -12.73
C PHE A 10 -4.19 -1.40 -14.02
N GLU A 11 -2.95 -1.42 -14.50
CA GLU A 11 -2.52 -2.39 -15.53
C GLU A 11 -2.75 -3.82 -15.03
N HIS A 12 -2.60 -4.06 -13.73
CA HIS A 12 -2.90 -5.31 -13.06
C HIS A 12 -4.43 -5.50 -12.91
N PRO A 13 -5.05 -6.50 -13.56
CA PRO A 13 -6.51 -6.69 -13.55
C PRO A 13 -7.13 -6.84 -12.15
N GLU A 14 -6.38 -7.43 -11.23
CA GLU A 14 -6.74 -7.63 -9.82
C GLU A 14 -6.83 -6.32 -9.04
N MET A 15 -6.15 -5.27 -9.49
CA MET A 15 -6.14 -3.95 -8.83
C MET A 15 -7.28 -3.03 -9.33
N ARG A 16 -7.88 -3.32 -10.49
CA ARG A 16 -8.94 -2.48 -11.07
C ARG A 16 -10.19 -2.45 -10.18
N GLY A 17 -10.66 -1.26 -9.82
CA GLY A 17 -11.79 -1.07 -8.92
C GLY A 17 -11.39 -0.92 -7.44
N LEU A 18 -10.08 -0.94 -7.13
CA LEU A 18 -9.56 -0.76 -5.77
C LEU A 18 -9.12 0.69 -5.48
N GLU A 19 -9.47 1.67 -6.32
CA GLU A 19 -9.17 3.10 -6.14
C GLU A 19 -9.53 3.59 -4.73
N SER A 20 -10.74 3.24 -4.28
CA SER A 20 -11.24 3.60 -2.96
C SER A 20 -10.45 2.90 -1.86
N ALA A 21 -10.15 1.60 -2.03
CA ALA A 21 -9.36 0.82 -1.09
C ALA A 21 -7.90 1.33 -0.99
N LEU A 22 -7.30 1.78 -2.08
CA LEU A 22 -5.97 2.41 -2.08
C LEU A 22 -5.99 3.68 -1.22
N THR A 23 -6.97 4.55 -1.47
CA THR A 23 -7.14 5.81 -0.74
C THR A 23 -7.39 5.55 0.75
N GLU A 24 -8.25 4.59 1.06
CA GLU A 24 -8.59 4.21 2.43
C GLU A 24 -7.40 3.58 3.17
N THR A 25 -6.60 2.77 2.48
CA THR A 25 -5.36 2.20 3.07
C THR A 25 -4.35 3.27 3.41
N LEU A 26 -4.22 4.31 2.58
CA LEU A 26 -3.32 5.43 2.83
C LEU A 26 -3.82 6.35 3.95
N ARG A 27 -5.14 6.55 4.06
CA ARG A 27 -5.73 7.40 5.12
C ARG A 27 -5.74 6.70 6.47
N ASN A 28 -6.05 5.41 6.47
CA ASN A 28 -6.33 4.62 7.67
C ASN A 28 -5.65 3.24 7.55
N PRO A 29 -4.31 3.17 7.52
CA PRO A 29 -3.60 1.89 7.50
C PRO A 29 -3.82 1.14 8.81
N THR A 30 -4.00 -0.18 8.71
CA THR A 30 -4.06 -1.06 9.89
C THR A 30 -2.65 -1.39 10.40
N LEU A 31 -1.68 -1.38 9.50
CA LEU A 31 -0.29 -1.72 9.78
C LEU A 31 0.61 -0.93 8.83
N VAL A 32 1.65 -0.29 9.37
CA VAL A 32 2.69 0.36 8.55
C VAL A 32 4.04 -0.22 8.92
N ILE A 33 4.77 -0.63 7.88
CA ILE A 33 6.10 -1.24 8.01
C ILE A 33 7.10 -0.38 7.27
N GLU A 34 8.21 -0.04 7.91
CA GLU A 34 9.34 0.61 7.24
C GLU A 34 10.07 -0.39 6.33
N SER A 35 10.41 0.05 5.13
CA SER A 35 11.19 -0.75 4.19
C SER A 35 12.62 -0.96 4.68
N ARG A 36 13.01 -2.22 4.86
CA ARG A 36 14.37 -2.60 5.29
C ARG A 36 15.49 -2.14 4.36
N THR A 37 15.19 -1.87 3.10
CA THR A 37 16.19 -1.48 2.09
C THR A 37 16.21 0.03 1.84
N ASP A 38 15.15 0.75 2.21
CA ASP A 38 15.04 2.19 1.98
C ASP A 38 14.19 2.81 3.10
N PRO A 39 14.81 3.42 4.13
CA PRO A 39 14.11 4.07 5.24
C PRO A 39 13.15 5.18 4.81
N SER A 40 13.31 5.72 3.60
CA SER A 40 12.38 6.70 3.04
C SER A 40 11.09 6.08 2.46
N THR A 41 10.95 4.75 2.54
CA THR A 41 9.83 4.01 1.97
C THR A 41 9.05 3.28 3.05
N GLU A 42 7.74 3.49 3.05
CA GLU A 42 6.80 2.84 3.97
C GLU A 42 5.85 1.91 3.21
N LEU A 43 5.49 0.81 3.85
CA LEU A 43 4.54 -0.17 3.34
C LEU A 43 3.28 -0.09 4.19
N ASN A 44 2.24 0.50 3.62
CA ASN A 44 0.94 0.69 4.26
C ASN A 44 0.05 -0.50 3.95
N TYR A 45 -0.43 -1.17 4.99
CA TYR A 45 -1.23 -2.38 4.88
C TYR A 45 -2.63 -2.18 5.44
N ARG A 46 -3.61 -2.73 4.73
CA ARG A 46 -4.98 -2.91 5.22
C ARG A 46 -5.59 -4.18 4.65
N PHE A 47 -6.34 -4.89 5.47
CA PHE A 47 -7.00 -6.14 5.06
C PHE A 47 -8.37 -5.84 4.45
N TYR A 48 -8.66 -6.46 3.31
CA TYR A 48 -9.94 -6.34 2.62
C TYR A 48 -10.53 -7.72 2.37
N LEU A 49 -11.82 -7.85 2.71
CA LEU A 49 -12.62 -9.03 2.41
C LEU A 49 -13.21 -8.90 1.00
N GLY A 50 -13.33 -10.02 0.30
CA GLY A 50 -14.04 -10.08 -0.98
C GLY A 50 -13.37 -9.31 -2.13
N THR A 51 -12.03 -9.23 -2.16
CA THR A 51 -11.33 -8.75 -3.37
C THR A 51 -11.54 -9.73 -4.52
N LYS A 52 -11.19 -9.35 -5.76
CA LYS A 52 -11.29 -10.25 -6.94
C LYS A 52 -10.56 -11.58 -6.77
N VAL A 53 -9.58 -11.65 -5.87
CA VAL A 53 -8.77 -12.83 -5.57
C VAL A 53 -8.95 -13.33 -4.13
N GLY A 54 -10.11 -13.04 -3.53
CA GLY A 54 -10.47 -13.44 -2.17
C GLY A 54 -10.05 -12.42 -1.10
N ASP A 55 -9.91 -12.88 0.13
CA ASP A 55 -9.54 -12.01 1.25
C ASP A 55 -8.03 -11.77 1.24
N LYS A 56 -7.60 -10.51 1.11
CA LYS A 56 -6.19 -10.16 0.91
C LYS A 56 -5.82 -8.89 1.66
N TRP A 57 -4.53 -8.80 1.99
CA TRP A 57 -3.91 -7.55 2.39
C TRP A 57 -3.62 -6.71 1.15
N LEU A 58 -4.14 -5.49 1.13
CA LEU A 58 -3.70 -4.47 0.20
C LEU A 58 -2.48 -3.78 0.80
N CYS A 59 -1.35 -3.89 0.08
CA CYS A 59 -0.13 -3.17 0.38
C CYS A 59 -0.02 -1.97 -0.54
N VAL A 60 0.16 -0.78 0.02
CA VAL A 60 0.47 0.45 -0.71
C VAL A 60 1.85 0.92 -0.29
N VAL A 61 2.78 0.92 -1.23
CA VAL A 61 4.17 1.32 -0.99
C VAL A 61 4.29 2.81 -1.29
N VAL A 62 4.69 3.60 -0.29
CA VAL A 62 4.84 5.06 -0.40
C VAL A 62 6.30 5.41 -0.18
N LYS A 63 6.85 6.25 -1.05
CA LYS A 63 8.18 6.83 -0.86
C LYS A 63 8.04 8.30 -0.48
N TYR A 64 8.65 8.65 0.63
CA TYR A 64 8.74 10.01 1.17
C TYR A 64 10.06 10.63 0.78
N ALA A 65 10.02 11.61 -0.13
CA ALA A 65 11.14 12.49 -0.42
C ALA A 65 11.11 13.71 0.51
N ARG A 66 12.19 14.49 0.55
CA ARG A 66 12.35 15.64 1.46
C ARG A 66 11.17 16.63 1.49
N GLN A 67 10.41 16.76 0.41
CA GLN A 67 9.27 17.67 0.28
C GLN A 67 8.10 17.06 -0.49
N ASP A 68 8.09 15.75 -0.70
CA ASP A 68 7.06 15.10 -1.51
C ASP A 68 6.83 13.65 -1.04
N ALA A 69 5.68 13.09 -1.36
CA ALA A 69 5.38 11.69 -1.13
C ALA A 69 4.60 11.11 -2.32
N PHE A 70 5.10 10.00 -2.86
CA PHE A 70 4.46 9.35 -3.99
C PHE A 70 4.34 7.84 -3.78
N VAL A 71 3.25 7.29 -4.31
CA VAL A 71 3.01 5.85 -4.28
C VAL A 71 3.93 5.18 -5.30
N LEU A 72 4.81 4.29 -4.86
CA LEU A 72 5.66 3.49 -5.72
C LEU A 72 4.84 2.45 -6.48
N THR A 73 4.09 1.65 -5.73
CA THR A 73 3.29 0.55 -6.26
C THR A 73 2.24 0.14 -5.22
N ALA A 74 1.25 -0.63 -5.64
CA ALA A 74 0.34 -1.29 -4.74
C ALA A 74 0.02 -2.69 -5.27
N TYR A 75 -0.18 -3.64 -4.35
CA TYR A 75 -0.44 -5.04 -4.70
C TYR A 75 -1.21 -5.74 -3.58
N LEU A 76 -1.88 -6.83 -3.94
CA LEU A 76 -2.53 -7.73 -3.00
C LEU A 76 -1.56 -8.82 -2.54
N THR A 77 -1.59 -9.17 -1.26
CA THR A 77 -0.76 -10.23 -0.69
C THR A 77 -1.49 -10.96 0.43
N ASP A 78 -1.10 -12.22 0.69
CA ASP A 78 -1.66 -13.02 1.77
C ASP A 78 -1.18 -12.60 3.15
N ARG A 79 0.03 -12.02 3.23
CA ARG A 79 0.65 -11.64 4.52
C ARG A 79 1.48 -10.37 4.37
N PRO A 80 1.46 -9.48 5.37
CA PRO A 80 2.38 -8.34 5.41
C PRO A 80 3.84 -8.79 5.37
N LYS A 81 4.72 -7.94 4.82
CA LYS A 81 6.16 -8.21 4.87
C LYS A 81 6.67 -8.19 6.32
N ARG A 82 7.82 -8.82 6.56
CA ARG A 82 8.53 -8.71 7.83
C ARG A 82 9.43 -7.47 7.80
N GLY A 83 9.33 -6.63 8.83
CA GLY A 83 10.13 -5.41 8.96
C GLY A 83 9.82 -4.70 10.28
N GLU A 84 10.33 -3.48 10.41
CA GLU A 84 10.05 -2.62 11.55
C GLU A 84 8.62 -2.07 11.43
N GLN A 85 7.76 -2.43 12.38
CA GLN A 85 6.42 -1.88 12.46
C GLN A 85 6.49 -0.49 13.11
N ILE A 86 6.20 0.54 12.31
CA ILE A 86 6.16 1.93 12.76
C ILE A 86 4.73 2.39 13.13
N TRP A 87 3.71 1.63 12.71
CA TRP A 87 2.31 1.86 13.12
C TRP A 87 1.51 0.53 13.19
N PRO A 88 0.61 0.35 14.18
CA PRO A 88 0.41 1.23 15.33
C PRO A 88 1.62 1.22 16.26
N ILE A 89 1.94 2.40 16.81
CA ILE A 89 2.97 2.54 17.84
C ILE A 89 2.41 1.88 19.12
N LYS A 90 3.22 1.01 19.74
CA LYS A 90 2.85 0.32 20.98
C LYS A 90 2.72 1.28 22.16
#